data_AF-A0A1X7VXF1-F1
#
_entry.id   AF-A0A1X7VXF1-F1
#
_cell.length_a   1.000
_cell.length_b   1.000
_cell.length_c   1.000
_cell.angle_alpha   90.00
_cell.angle_beta   90.00
_cell.angle_gamma   90.00
#
_symmetry.space_group_name_H-M   'P 1'
#
loop_
_entity.id
_entity.type
_entity.pdbx_description
1 polymer ?
#
loop_
_entity_poly.entity_id
_entity_poly.type
_entity_poly.pdbx_seq_one_letter_code
_entity_poly.pdbx_strand_id
1 'polypeptide(L)'
;MARKCELEPLPLCPSLPTSSAGPTSGQPSTSTPPNRFLAPINDDAVDKAAKYSVFKTTEQATRWTLNLWKEWQQNRKNRGVAHPPAMPNLLLNAPTLNDWMCKFILEVCLKDGAEYPPNSLYQIASGIMRHVRLYSPSINFYTQPEFDTFRRVLDGEMK
;
A
#
# COMPACT_ATOMS: atom_id res chain seq x y z
N MET A 1 -10.19 -7.35 42.38
CA MET A 1 -11.19 -6.25 42.28
C MET A 1 -11.50 -6.05 40.81
N ALA A 2 -12.74 -6.34 40.44
CA ALA A 2 -13.21 -6.31 39.07
C ALA A 2 -13.34 -4.88 38.54
N ARG A 3 -12.91 -4.65 37.29
CA ARG A 3 -13.65 -3.81 36.35
C ARG A 3 -13.73 -4.53 35.02
N LYS A 4 -14.97 -4.85 34.68
CA LYS A 4 -15.49 -5.51 33.50
C LYS A 4 -15.19 -4.60 32.30
N CYS A 5 -14.34 -5.03 31.38
CA CYS A 5 -14.24 -4.40 30.07
C CYS A 5 -15.13 -5.20 29.12
N GLU A 6 -16.28 -4.62 28.88
CA GLU A 6 -17.31 -5.05 27.94
C GLU A 6 -16.67 -5.27 26.56
N LEU A 7 -16.81 -6.50 26.04
CA LEU A 7 -16.52 -6.83 24.65
C LEU A 7 -17.65 -6.25 23.80
N GLU A 8 -17.43 -5.07 23.21
CA GLU A 8 -18.28 -4.57 22.13
C GLU A 8 -17.87 -5.26 20.81
N PRO A 9 -18.79 -5.98 20.15
CA PRO A 9 -18.52 -6.62 18.87
C PRO A 9 -18.43 -5.57 17.75
N LEU A 10 -17.51 -5.80 16.82
CA LEU A 10 -17.37 -5.02 15.58
C LEU A 10 -18.74 -4.82 14.91
N PRO A 11 -19.09 -3.60 14.46
CA PRO A 11 -20.36 -3.39 13.81
C PRO A 11 -20.42 -4.19 12.51
N LEU A 12 -21.35 -5.16 12.51
CA LEU A 12 -21.83 -5.86 11.33
C LEU A 12 -22.22 -4.83 10.27
N CYS A 13 -21.75 -5.01 9.04
CA CYS A 13 -22.14 -4.18 7.90
C CYS A 13 -23.67 -4.12 7.82
N PRO A 14 -24.30 -2.93 7.74
CA PRO A 14 -25.73 -2.84 7.55
C PRO A 14 -26.09 -3.44 6.17
N SER A 15 -26.98 -4.43 6.23
CA SER A 15 -27.65 -5.06 5.10
C SER A 15 -28.25 -4.01 4.16
N LEU A 16 -28.04 -4.23 2.85
CA LEU A 16 -28.65 -3.44 1.78
C LEU A 16 -30.17 -3.35 1.96
N PRO A 17 -30.79 -2.19 1.68
CA PRO A 17 -32.25 -2.10 1.62
C PRO A 17 -32.80 -2.87 0.42
N THR A 18 -33.77 -3.72 0.73
CA THR A 18 -34.68 -4.41 -0.19
C THR A 18 -35.33 -3.42 -1.16
N SER A 19 -35.10 -3.65 -2.46
CA SER A 19 -35.81 -2.98 -3.54
C SER A 19 -37.23 -3.56 -3.67
N SER A 20 -38.26 -2.72 -3.66
CA SER A 20 -39.63 -3.08 -4.03
C SER A 20 -40.16 -2.20 -5.18
N ALA A 21 -40.61 -2.90 -6.24
CA ALA A 21 -41.58 -2.62 -7.33
C ALA A 21 -42.12 -1.18 -7.52
N GLY A 22 -42.33 -0.61 -8.73
CA GLY A 22 -42.39 -0.98 -10.17
C GLY A 22 -42.98 0.26 -10.94
N PRO A 23 -43.54 0.21 -12.17
CA PRO A 23 -43.50 -0.78 -13.26
C PRO A 23 -43.28 -0.20 -14.70
N THR A 24 -43.24 -1.11 -15.69
CA THR A 24 -43.73 -0.95 -17.09
C THR A 24 -42.85 -0.27 -18.16
N SER A 25 -42.19 -1.06 -19.02
CA SER A 25 -42.68 -1.47 -20.37
C SER A 25 -41.54 -1.88 -21.33
N GLY A 26 -41.79 -2.96 -22.09
CA GLY A 26 -41.23 -3.16 -23.44
C GLY A 26 -39.87 -3.86 -23.56
N GLN A 27 -39.86 -5.19 -23.65
CA GLN A 27 -38.80 -5.90 -24.39
C GLN A 27 -39.07 -5.80 -25.90
N PRO A 28 -38.01 -5.90 -26.72
CA PRO A 28 -37.89 -7.10 -27.54
C PRO A 28 -36.60 -7.85 -27.24
N SER A 29 -36.78 -9.16 -27.03
CA SER A 29 -35.75 -10.18 -26.86
C SER A 29 -34.87 -10.30 -28.10
N THR A 30 -33.56 -10.11 -27.94
CA THR A 30 -32.55 -10.76 -28.78
C THR A 30 -31.55 -11.47 -27.88
N SER A 31 -31.47 -12.79 -28.01
CA SER A 31 -30.57 -13.65 -27.26
C SER A 31 -29.14 -13.49 -27.78
N THR A 32 -28.46 -12.43 -27.35
CA THR A 32 -27.00 -12.35 -27.46
C THR A 32 -26.41 -12.97 -26.20
N PRO A 33 -25.43 -13.90 -26.30
CA PRO A 33 -24.74 -14.41 -25.11
C PRO A 33 -24.17 -13.23 -24.32
N PRO A 34 -24.18 -13.27 -22.97
CA PRO A 34 -23.74 -12.16 -22.15
C PRO A 34 -22.28 -11.85 -22.47
N ASN A 35 -22.06 -10.77 -23.23
CA ASN A 35 -20.74 -10.30 -23.52
C ASN A 35 -20.16 -9.74 -22.21
N ARG A 36 -19.07 -10.34 -21.73
CA ARG A 36 -18.40 -9.90 -20.50
C ARG A 36 -17.85 -8.47 -20.59
N PHE A 37 -17.79 -7.92 -21.81
CA PHE A 37 -17.22 -6.63 -22.10
C PHE A 37 -18.30 -5.57 -22.36
N LEU A 38 -18.03 -4.38 -21.84
CA LEU A 38 -18.82 -3.18 -22.12
C LEU A 38 -18.54 -2.68 -23.56
N ALA A 39 -19.38 -1.76 -24.04
CA ALA A 39 -19.15 -1.07 -25.29
C ALA A 39 -17.79 -0.31 -25.26
N PRO A 40 -17.14 -0.10 -26.42
CA PRO A 40 -15.88 0.63 -26.51
C PRO A 40 -15.96 1.98 -25.79
N ILE A 41 -14.99 2.23 -24.92
CA ILE A 41 -14.90 3.43 -24.09
C ILE A 41 -14.15 4.51 -24.87
N ASN A 42 -14.54 5.78 -24.71
CA ASN A 42 -13.84 6.92 -25.33
C ASN A 42 -12.63 7.39 -24.49
N ASP A 43 -11.72 8.13 -25.12
CA ASP A 43 -10.50 8.61 -24.48
C ASP A 43 -10.78 9.46 -23.22
N ASP A 44 -11.85 10.26 -23.22
CA ASP A 44 -12.27 11.07 -22.07
C ASP A 44 -12.59 10.22 -20.83
N ALA A 45 -13.18 9.04 -21.01
CA ALA A 45 -13.49 8.14 -19.91
C ALA A 45 -12.25 7.40 -19.43
N VAL A 46 -11.26 7.15 -20.30
CA VAL A 46 -9.92 6.65 -19.91
C VAL A 46 -9.21 7.69 -19.04
N ASP A 47 -9.23 8.96 -19.43
CA ASP A 47 -8.61 10.05 -18.67
C ASP A 47 -9.28 10.26 -17.30
N LYS A 48 -10.62 10.17 -17.24
CA LYS A 48 -11.34 10.21 -15.97
C LYS A 48 -10.96 9.04 -15.07
N ALA A 49 -10.88 7.82 -15.61
CA ALA A 49 -10.48 6.65 -14.85
C ALA A 49 -9.03 6.77 -14.32
N ALA A 50 -8.11 7.29 -15.14
CA ALA A 50 -6.72 7.51 -14.76
C ALA A 50 -6.57 8.47 -13.55
N LYS A 51 -7.39 9.54 -13.50
CA LYS A 51 -7.38 10.53 -12.41
C LYS A 51 -7.78 9.96 -11.05
N TYR A 52 -8.62 8.92 -11.01
CA TYR A 52 -9.04 8.26 -9.77
C TYR A 52 -8.19 7.03 -9.42
N SER A 53 -7.11 6.75 -10.15
CA SER A 53 -6.32 5.51 -9.97
C SER A 53 -5.61 5.41 -8.61
N VAL A 54 -5.41 6.53 -7.90
CA VAL A 54 -4.88 6.52 -6.52
C VAL A 54 -6.04 6.52 -5.53
N PHE A 55 -6.39 5.35 -5.02
CA PHE A 55 -7.40 5.20 -3.97
C PHE A 55 -6.96 5.87 -2.66
N LYS A 56 -7.85 6.60 -1.98
CA LYS A 56 -7.59 7.30 -0.70
C LYS A 56 -6.98 6.40 0.39
N THR A 57 -7.37 5.12 0.43
CA THR A 57 -6.81 4.11 1.35
C THR A 57 -5.33 3.83 1.09
N THR A 58 -4.92 3.87 -0.17
CA THR A 58 -3.53 3.68 -0.61
C THR A 58 -2.67 4.88 -0.23
N GLU A 59 -3.23 6.09 -0.26
CA GLU A 59 -2.58 7.30 0.24
C GLU A 59 -2.34 7.21 1.76
N GLN A 60 -3.34 6.76 2.52
CA GLN A 60 -3.21 6.57 3.97
C GLN A 60 -2.14 5.54 4.33
N ALA A 61 -2.12 4.39 3.65
CA ALA A 61 -1.08 3.38 3.85
C ALA A 61 0.32 3.93 3.54
N THR A 62 0.45 4.68 2.43
CA THR A 62 1.72 5.34 2.07
C THR A 62 2.15 6.33 3.14
N ARG A 63 1.24 7.17 3.63
CA ARG A 63 1.52 8.14 4.70
C ARG A 63 1.98 7.44 5.99
N TRP A 64 1.33 6.35 6.37
CA TRP A 64 1.75 5.56 7.53
C TRP A 64 3.18 5.03 7.36
N THR A 65 3.51 4.44 6.20
CA THR A 65 4.86 3.94 5.92
C THR A 65 5.91 5.06 5.95
N LEU A 66 5.60 6.26 5.45
CA LEU A 66 6.50 7.40 5.50
C LEU A 66 6.75 7.91 6.92
N ASN A 67 5.73 7.87 7.78
CA ASN A 67 5.91 8.18 9.20
C ASN A 67 6.83 7.16 9.88
N LEU A 68 6.64 5.88 9.57
CA LEU A 68 7.49 4.80 10.10
C LEU A 68 8.96 4.98 9.69
N TRP A 69 9.22 5.33 8.43
CA TRP A 69 10.57 5.69 7.95
C TRP A 69 11.17 6.86 8.76
N LYS A 70 10.39 7.91 8.96
CA LYS A 70 10.83 9.11 9.68
C LYS A 70 11.15 8.80 11.15
N GLU A 71 10.31 8.00 11.81
CA GLU A 71 10.54 7.55 13.20
C GLU A 71 11.82 6.72 13.31
N TRP A 72 12.00 5.76 12.40
CA TRP A 72 13.21 4.95 12.33
C TRP A 72 14.47 5.79 12.08
N GLN A 73 14.43 6.70 11.10
CA GLN A 73 15.53 7.61 10.81
C GLN A 73 15.88 8.49 12.01
N GLN A 74 14.87 9.00 12.73
CA GLN A 74 15.08 9.79 13.94
C GLN A 74 15.68 8.96 15.08
N ASN A 75 15.25 7.70 15.25
CA ASN A 75 15.86 6.78 16.21
C ASN A 75 17.36 6.56 15.91
N ARG A 76 17.74 6.37 14.62
CA ARG A 76 19.16 6.29 14.23
C ARG A 76 19.93 7.57 14.56
N LYS A 77 19.34 8.73 14.24
CA LYS A 77 19.93 10.04 14.57
C LYS A 77 20.15 10.22 16.07
N ASN A 78 19.17 9.83 16.89
CA ASN A 78 19.27 9.92 18.36
C ASN A 78 20.35 8.99 18.93
N ARG A 79 20.60 7.86 18.26
CA ARG A 79 21.68 6.92 18.61
C ARG A 79 23.05 7.34 18.11
N GLY A 80 23.16 8.45 17.38
CA GLY A 80 24.43 8.95 16.84
C GLY A 80 25.02 8.07 15.73
N VAL A 81 24.22 7.21 15.09
CA VAL A 81 24.66 6.36 13.99
C VAL A 81 24.30 6.96 12.64
N ALA A 82 24.95 6.47 11.57
CA ALA A 82 24.63 6.88 10.21
C ALA A 82 23.13 6.73 9.93
N HIS A 83 22.52 7.74 9.32
CA HIS A 83 21.08 7.78 9.03
C HIS A 83 20.82 8.31 7.60
N PRO A 84 19.73 7.89 6.95
CA PRO A 84 19.34 8.46 5.67
C PRO A 84 18.72 9.85 5.82
N PRO A 85 18.42 10.53 4.70
CA PRO A 85 17.54 11.68 4.69
C PRO A 85 16.16 11.37 5.28
N ALA A 86 15.49 12.41 5.79
CA ALA A 86 14.18 12.28 6.44
C ALA A 86 13.08 11.74 5.52
N MET A 87 13.23 11.91 4.20
CA MET A 87 12.28 11.44 3.21
C MET A 87 12.96 10.50 2.19
N PRO A 88 12.36 9.34 1.86
CA PRO A 88 12.97 8.36 0.96
C PRO A 88 13.20 8.88 -0.47
N ASN A 89 12.37 9.80 -0.96
CA ASN A 89 12.52 10.35 -2.32
C ASN A 89 13.76 11.24 -2.49
N LEU A 90 14.45 11.59 -1.40
CA LEU A 90 15.75 12.27 -1.48
C LEU A 90 16.89 11.29 -1.79
N LEU A 91 16.62 9.98 -1.76
CA LEU A 91 17.52 8.91 -2.15
C LEU A 91 17.19 8.43 -3.58
N LEU A 92 17.48 9.28 -4.56
CA LEU A 92 17.23 8.95 -5.98
C LEU A 92 18.27 7.98 -6.57
N ASN A 93 19.39 7.78 -5.87
CA ASN A 93 20.39 6.78 -6.23
C ASN A 93 19.92 5.38 -5.78
N ALA A 94 19.70 4.48 -6.74
CA ALA A 94 19.18 3.14 -6.49
C ALA A 94 20.07 2.30 -5.54
N PRO A 95 21.40 2.20 -5.72
CA PRO A 95 22.30 1.57 -4.75
C PRO A 95 22.16 2.13 -3.32
N THR A 96 22.18 3.45 -3.14
CA THR A 96 22.05 4.05 -1.81
C THR A 96 20.68 3.75 -1.20
N LEU A 97 19.61 3.78 -1.99
CA LEU A 97 18.26 3.45 -1.53
C LEU A 97 18.14 1.98 -1.15
N ASN A 98 18.70 1.06 -1.93
CA ASN A 98 18.78 -0.37 -1.63
C ASN A 98 19.42 -0.60 -0.25
N ASP A 99 20.58 0.00 0.02
CA ASP A 99 21.31 -0.20 1.29
C ASP A 99 20.53 0.30 2.50
N TRP A 100 19.81 1.40 2.36
CA TRP A 100 18.96 1.92 3.44
C TRP A 100 17.69 1.10 3.61
N MET A 101 17.09 0.61 2.52
CA MET A 101 15.93 -0.27 2.58
C MET A 101 16.23 -1.60 3.28
N CYS A 102 17.41 -2.20 3.06
CA CYS A 102 17.86 -3.38 3.79
C CYS A 102 17.86 -3.13 5.31
N LYS A 103 18.52 -2.06 5.74
CA LYS A 103 18.61 -1.71 7.18
C LYS A 103 17.24 -1.37 7.76
N PHE A 104 16.40 -0.67 6.99
CA PHE A 104 15.07 -0.29 7.43
C PHE A 104 14.19 -1.51 7.69
N ILE A 105 14.14 -2.47 6.78
CA ILE A 105 13.32 -3.68 6.96
C ILE A 105 13.81 -4.53 8.13
N LEU A 106 15.11 -4.63 8.36
CA LEU A 106 15.67 -5.40 9.48
C LEU A 106 15.51 -4.72 10.86
N GLU A 107 15.33 -3.40 10.89
CA GLU A 107 15.27 -2.63 12.14
C GLU A 107 13.84 -2.20 12.51
N VAL A 108 12.86 -2.44 11.64
CA VAL A 108 11.48 -1.98 11.84
C VAL A 108 10.68 -3.00 12.65
N CYS A 109 10.19 -2.59 13.81
CA CYS A 109 9.38 -3.43 14.71
C CYS A 109 8.07 -2.73 15.08
N LEU A 110 7.13 -3.51 15.62
CA LEU A 110 5.94 -3.01 16.28
C LEU A 110 6.31 -2.22 17.55
N LYS A 111 5.35 -1.46 18.09
CA LYS A 111 5.57 -0.61 19.27
C LYS A 111 5.90 -1.39 20.55
N ASP A 112 5.47 -2.64 20.61
CA ASP A 112 5.79 -3.61 21.66
C ASP A 112 7.15 -4.30 21.45
N GLY A 113 7.84 -4.00 20.33
CA GLY A 113 9.12 -4.59 19.94
C GLY A 113 9.00 -5.89 19.16
N ALA A 114 7.77 -6.39 18.91
CA ALA A 114 7.58 -7.59 18.11
C ALA A 114 7.88 -7.34 16.62
N GLU A 115 8.29 -8.40 15.92
CA GLU A 115 8.56 -8.36 14.48
C GLU A 115 7.25 -8.17 13.70
N TYR A 116 7.33 -7.44 12.58
CA TYR A 116 6.18 -7.33 11.69
C TYR A 116 5.96 -8.65 10.95
N PRO A 117 4.69 -9.08 10.76
CA PRO A 117 4.42 -10.27 9.96
C PRO A 117 4.83 -10.04 8.49
N PRO A 118 5.14 -11.11 7.73
CA PRO A 118 5.62 -11.04 6.35
C PRO A 118 4.82 -10.11 5.44
N ASN A 119 3.48 -10.22 5.47
CA ASN A 119 2.62 -9.38 4.64
C ASN A 119 2.76 -7.88 4.96
N SER A 120 2.95 -7.53 6.24
CA SER A 120 3.15 -6.14 6.66
C SER A 120 4.47 -5.59 6.15
N LEU A 121 5.56 -6.37 6.20
CA LEU A 121 6.85 -5.97 5.63
C LEU A 121 6.76 -5.71 4.12
N TYR A 122 6.00 -6.54 3.39
CA TYR A 122 5.77 -6.32 1.96
C TYR A 122 5.03 -5.01 1.70
N GLN A 123 3.98 -4.74 2.50
CA GLN A 123 3.21 -3.50 2.38
C GLN A 123 4.04 -2.27 2.75
N ILE A 124 4.91 -2.35 3.76
CA ILE A 124 5.86 -1.30 4.12
C ILE A 124 6.79 -1.02 2.93
N ALA A 125 7.45 -2.04 2.37
CA ALA A 125 8.31 -1.88 1.20
C ALA A 125 7.57 -1.25 0.00
N SER A 126 6.36 -1.74 -0.28
CA SER A 126 5.48 -1.20 -1.33
C SER A 126 5.08 0.26 -1.08
N GLY A 127 4.84 0.65 0.17
CA GLY A 127 4.50 2.01 0.56
C GLY A 127 5.65 2.99 0.26
N ILE A 128 6.88 2.62 0.61
CA ILE A 128 8.07 3.42 0.29
C ILE A 128 8.26 3.53 -1.23
N MET A 129 8.21 2.40 -1.94
CA MET A 129 8.37 2.37 -3.39
C MET A 129 7.33 3.25 -4.08
N ARG A 130 6.07 3.20 -3.66
CA ARG A 130 4.99 4.03 -4.23
C ARG A 130 5.31 5.52 -4.10
N HIS A 131 5.80 5.96 -2.95
CA HIS A 131 6.21 7.35 -2.75
C HIS A 131 7.41 7.74 -3.61
N VAL A 132 8.45 6.91 -3.65
CA VAL A 132 9.65 7.15 -4.46
C VAL A 132 9.31 7.25 -5.94
N ARG A 133 8.40 6.42 -6.44
CA ARG A 133 7.95 6.43 -7.86
C ARG A 133 7.22 7.70 -8.29
N LEU A 134 6.74 8.53 -7.35
CA LEU A 134 6.22 9.86 -7.68
C LEU A 134 7.32 10.80 -8.20
N TYR A 135 8.57 10.55 -7.84
CA TYR A 135 9.74 11.36 -8.21
C TYR A 135 10.66 10.64 -9.20
N SER A 136 10.74 9.31 -9.11
CA SER A 136 11.51 8.46 -10.01
C SER A 136 10.65 7.25 -10.45
N PRO A 137 9.82 7.40 -11.50
CA PRO A 137 8.81 6.40 -11.89
C PRO A 137 9.38 5.03 -12.28
N SER A 138 10.65 4.99 -12.71
CA SER A 138 11.36 3.79 -13.13
C SER A 138 11.77 2.88 -11.96
N ILE A 139 11.87 3.41 -10.74
CA ILE A 139 12.30 2.63 -9.57
C ILE A 139 11.30 1.51 -9.29
N ASN A 140 11.80 0.28 -9.17
CA ASN A 140 11.01 -0.87 -8.76
C ASN A 140 11.85 -1.85 -7.95
N PHE A 141 11.57 -1.93 -6.65
CA PHE A 141 12.33 -2.76 -5.70
C PHE A 141 12.28 -4.26 -6.02
N TYR A 142 11.27 -4.71 -6.75
CA TYR A 142 11.02 -6.14 -6.95
C TYR A 142 11.61 -6.65 -8.27
N THR A 143 11.79 -5.77 -9.25
CA THR A 143 12.21 -6.17 -10.60
C THR A 143 13.59 -5.67 -10.99
N GLN A 144 14.05 -4.55 -10.41
CA GLN A 144 15.33 -3.97 -10.78
C GLN A 144 16.51 -4.69 -10.11
N PRO A 145 17.60 -4.97 -10.85
CA PRO A 145 18.76 -5.70 -10.33
C PRO A 145 19.50 -4.93 -9.22
N GLU A 146 19.43 -3.61 -9.20
CA GLU A 146 20.02 -2.76 -8.17
C GLU A 146 19.45 -3.02 -6.77
N PHE A 147 18.28 -3.65 -6.69
CA PHE A 147 17.60 -4.02 -5.46
C PHE A 147 17.72 -5.52 -5.14
N ASP A 148 18.63 -6.28 -5.78
CA ASP A 148 18.78 -7.72 -5.54
C ASP A 148 19.05 -8.04 -4.07
N THR A 149 19.96 -7.30 -3.43
CA THR A 149 20.28 -7.46 -2.00
C THR A 149 19.04 -7.20 -1.14
N PHE A 150 18.32 -6.12 -1.41
CA PHE A 150 17.09 -5.80 -0.69
C PHE A 150 16.04 -6.91 -0.82
N ARG A 151 15.81 -7.46 -2.02
CA ARG A 151 14.85 -8.56 -2.21
C ARG A 151 15.22 -9.78 -1.39
N ARG A 152 16.49 -10.18 -1.38
CA ARG A 152 16.95 -11.33 -0.58
C ARG A 152 16.76 -11.11 0.92
N VAL A 153 16.99 -9.89 1.39
CA VAL A 153 16.74 -9.51 2.80
C VAL A 153 15.25 -9.60 3.11
N LEU A 154 14.41 -9.00 2.26
CA LEU A 154 12.96 -9.00 2.43
C LEU A 154 12.38 -10.42 2.42
N ASP A 155 12.80 -11.26 1.46
CA ASP A 155 12.39 -12.66 1.36
C ASP A 155 12.91 -13.50 2.53
N GLY A 156 14.01 -13.09 3.17
CA GLY A 156 14.54 -13.71 4.38
C GLY A 156 13.62 -13.53 5.57
N GLU A 157 13.10 -12.32 5.75
CA GLU A 157 12.17 -11.95 6.84
C GLU A 157 10.74 -12.46 6.60
N MET A 158 10.41 -12.86 5.37
CA MET A 158 9.05 -13.30 5.00
C MET A 158 8.78 -14.81 5.19
N LYS A 159 9.67 -15.54 5.87
CA LYS A 159 9.62 -17.01 5.99
C LYS A 159 8.79 -17.52 7.15
#